data_AF-A0A2S5TI23-F1
#
_entry.id   AF-A0A2S5TI23-F1
#
_cell.length_a   1.000
_cell.length_b   1.000
_cell.length_c   1.000
_cell.angle_alpha   90.00
_cell.angle_beta   90.00
_cell.angle_gamma   90.00
#
_symmetry.space_group_name_H-M   'P 1'
#
loop_
_entity.id
_entity.type
_entity.pdbx_description
1 polymer ?
#
loop_
_entity_poly.entity_id
_entity_poly.type
_entity_poly.pdbx_seq_one_letter_code
_entity_poly.pdbx_strand_id
1 'polypeptide(L)'
;MDEQEAASLCAELYRMAKAEPGAGPAILERAAGIAQRFDEAYPDHRALSERLRRMQALMRDWASPEGWQAHGHGPAVLRGELVEHIAAITDEVCARPALA
;
A
#
# COMPACT_ATOMS: atom_id res chain seq x y z
N MET A 1 -2.05 7.62 15.63
CA MET A 1 -0.82 7.32 14.88
C MET A 1 -0.04 8.61 14.74
N ASP A 2 1.22 8.63 15.16
CA ASP A 2 2.06 9.83 14.98
C ASP A 2 2.72 9.86 13.57
N GLU A 3 3.30 11.01 13.22
CA GLU A 3 3.92 11.23 11.91
C GLU A 3 5.08 10.26 11.65
N GLN A 4 5.89 9.95 12.67
CA GLN A 4 7.04 9.08 12.53
C GLN A 4 6.62 7.62 12.31
N GLU A 5 5.57 7.16 12.99
CA GLU A 5 4.93 5.88 12.79
C GLU A 5 4.35 5.77 11.37
N ALA A 6 3.59 6.77 10.92
CA ALA A 6 3.01 6.82 9.59
C ALA A 6 4.10 6.75 8.49
N ALA A 7 5.15 7.57 8.62
CA ALA A 7 6.27 7.58 7.69
C ALA A 7 7.00 6.23 7.65
N SER A 8 7.19 5.57 8.80
CA SER A 8 7.81 4.24 8.89
C SER A 8 7.00 3.17 8.15
N LEU A 9 5.67 3.19 8.32
CA LEU A 9 4.76 2.26 7.65
C LEU A 9 4.73 2.48 6.14
N CYS A 10 4.69 3.73 5.69
CA CYS A 10 4.81 4.08 4.27
C CYS A 10 6.14 3.62 3.66
N ALA A 11 7.26 3.81 4.38
CA ALA A 11 8.56 3.32 3.94
C ALA A 11 8.62 1.78 3.86
N GLU A 12 7.88 1.07 4.72
CA GLU A 12 7.75 -0.38 4.64
C GLU A 12 6.98 -0.82 3.39
N LEU A 13 5.84 -0.19 3.10
CA LEU A 13 5.06 -0.44 1.87
C LEU A 13 5.91 -0.20 0.62
N TYR A 14 6.70 0.88 0.59
CA TYR A 14 7.61 1.17 -0.51
C TYR A 14 8.68 0.10 -0.72
N ARG A 15 9.23 -0.47 0.36
CA ARG A 15 10.20 -1.56 0.26
C ARG A 15 9.57 -2.81 -0.34
N MET A 16 8.32 -3.13 0.03
CA MET A 16 7.57 -4.25 -0.56
C MET A 16 7.31 -4.03 -2.04
N ALA A 17 6.91 -2.82 -2.45
CA ALA A 17 6.68 -2.47 -3.85
C ALA A 17 7.95 -2.61 -4.71
N LYS A 18 9.11 -2.29 -4.13
CA LYS A 18 10.41 -2.38 -4.80
C LYS A 18 11.07 -3.75 -4.73
N ALA A 19 10.50 -4.70 -3.97
CA ALA A 19 11.00 -6.06 -3.90
C ALA A 19 10.88 -6.78 -5.25
N GLU A 20 11.36 -8.02 -5.32
CA GLU A 20 11.08 -8.86 -6.47
C GLU A 20 9.58 -9.19 -6.54
N PRO A 21 8.98 -9.15 -7.75
CA PRO A 21 7.58 -9.56 -7.92
C PRO A 21 7.42 -11.03 -7.52
N GLY A 22 6.27 -11.37 -6.92
CA GLY A 22 6.06 -12.73 -6.43
C GLY A 22 6.59 -13.01 -5.02
N ALA A 23 6.80 -11.96 -4.21
CA ALA A 23 7.31 -12.05 -2.84
C ALA A 23 6.42 -12.85 -1.85
N GLY A 24 5.33 -13.45 -2.31
CA GLY A 24 4.56 -14.45 -1.58
C GLY A 24 3.59 -13.87 -0.54
N PRO A 25 2.83 -14.76 0.13
CA PRO A 25 1.69 -14.39 0.98
C PRO A 25 2.08 -13.56 2.21
N ALA A 26 3.30 -13.72 2.74
CA ALA A 26 3.76 -12.96 3.91
C ALA A 26 3.83 -11.45 3.65
N ILE A 27 4.19 -11.03 2.43
CA ILE A 27 4.19 -9.61 2.05
C ILE A 27 2.75 -9.07 1.99
N LEU A 28 1.81 -9.87 1.50
CA LEU A 28 0.40 -9.49 1.44
C LEU A 28 -0.21 -9.31 2.82
N GLU A 29 0.03 -10.26 3.73
CA GLU A 29 -0.41 -10.17 5.12
C GLU A 29 0.15 -8.93 5.80
N ARG A 30 1.43 -8.63 5.55
CA ARG A 30 2.06 -7.45 6.12
C ARG A 30 1.49 -6.15 5.54
N ALA A 31 1.30 -6.06 4.23
CA ALA A 31 0.67 -4.91 3.58
C ALA A 31 -0.78 -4.70 4.07
N ALA A 32 -1.55 -5.77 4.25
CA ALA A 32 -2.90 -5.72 4.81
C ALA A 32 -2.90 -5.22 6.26
N GLY A 33 -1.98 -5.69 7.09
CA GLY A 33 -1.83 -5.21 8.47
C GLY A 33 -1.44 -3.73 8.56
N ILE A 34 -0.61 -3.23 7.64
CA ILE A 34 -0.30 -1.80 7.55
C ILE A 34 -1.55 -1.00 7.15
N ALA A 35 -2.30 -1.47 6.15
CA ALA A 35 -3.51 -0.80 5.70
C ALA A 35 -4.58 -0.74 6.80
N GLN A 36 -4.75 -1.82 7.57
CA GLN A 36 -5.65 -1.84 8.72
C GLN A 36 -5.26 -0.79 9.76
N ARG A 37 -3.96 -0.64 10.08
CA ARG A 37 -3.51 0.40 11.02
C ARG A 37 -3.84 1.81 10.55
N PHE A 38 -3.75 2.06 9.23
CA PHE A 38 -4.18 3.34 8.67
C PHE A 38 -5.69 3.53 8.75
N ASP A 39 -6.49 2.52 8.38
CA ASP A 39 -7.96 2.61 8.51
C ASP A 39 -8.41 2.83 9.96
N GLU A 40 -7.76 2.20 10.93
CA GLU A 40 -8.03 2.39 12.37
C GLU A 40 -7.63 3.79 12.86
N ALA A 41 -6.52 4.35 12.37
CA ALA A 41 -6.06 5.68 12.74
C ALA A 41 -6.83 6.82 12.05
N TYR A 42 -7.49 6.53 10.92
CA TYR A 42 -8.20 7.51 10.10
C TYR A 42 -9.62 7.02 9.71
N PRO A 43 -10.49 6.68 10.67
CA PRO A 43 -11.75 5.98 10.41
C PRO A 43 -12.74 6.77 9.56
N ASP A 44 -12.70 8.10 9.61
CA ASP A 44 -13.59 8.98 8.83
C ASP A 44 -12.98 9.40 7.48
N HIS A 45 -11.77 8.94 7.15
CA HIS A 45 -11.04 9.37 5.96
C HIS A 45 -11.32 8.46 4.75
N ARG A 46 -12.56 8.52 4.23
CA ARG A 46 -13.03 7.64 3.13
C ARG A 46 -12.09 7.54 1.93
N ALA A 47 -11.52 8.65 1.48
CA ALA A 47 -10.60 8.67 0.33
C ALA A 47 -9.31 7.88 0.60
N LEU A 48 -8.83 7.90 1.85
CA LEU A 48 -7.64 7.14 2.26
C LEU A 48 -7.99 5.64 2.28
N SER A 49 -9.12 5.26 2.86
CA SER A 49 -9.59 3.87 2.84
C SER A 49 -9.77 3.32 1.42
N GLU A 50 -10.26 4.15 0.48
CA GLU A 50 -10.34 3.76 -0.94
C GLU A 50 -8.95 3.52 -1.56
N ARG A 51 -8.00 4.43 -1.30
CA ARG A 51 -6.61 4.25 -1.75
C ARG A 51 -5.95 3.02 -1.14
N LEU A 52 -6.16 2.75 0.15
CA LEU A 52 -5.65 1.58 0.85
C LEU A 52 -6.22 0.29 0.26
N ARG A 53 -7.52 0.24 -0.04
CA ARG A 53 -8.14 -0.90 -0.73
C ARG A 53 -7.55 -1.11 -2.12
N ARG A 54 -7.33 -0.04 -2.88
CA ARG A 54 -6.73 -0.13 -4.22
C ARG A 54 -5.29 -0.60 -4.16
N MET A 55 -4.50 -0.09 -3.22
CA MET A 55 -3.13 -0.54 -2.97
C MET A 55 -3.08 -2.03 -2.61
N GLN A 56 -3.98 -2.52 -1.74
CA GLN A 56 -4.06 -3.94 -1.39
C GLN A 56 -4.39 -4.84 -2.60
N ALA A 57 -5.27 -4.39 -3.50
CA ALA A 57 -5.55 -5.09 -4.75
C ALA A 57 -4.30 -5.17 -5.64
N LEU A 58 -3.64 -4.03 -5.87
CA LEU A 58 -2.38 -3.97 -6.64
C LEU A 58 -1.28 -4.86 -6.02
N MET A 59 -1.18 -4.91 -4.69
CA MET A 59 -0.25 -5.79 -3.98
C MET A 59 -0.56 -7.28 -4.22
N ARG A 60 -1.84 -7.67 -4.21
CA ARG A 60 -2.27 -9.03 -4.53
C ARG A 60 -1.89 -9.41 -5.96
N ASP A 61 -2.11 -8.50 -6.89
CA ASP A 61 -1.76 -8.73 -8.29
C ASP A 61 -0.24 -8.78 -8.47
N TRP A 62 0.49 -7.91 -7.77
CA TRP A 62 1.95 -7.92 -7.70
C TRP A 62 2.56 -9.21 -7.14
N ALA A 63 1.88 -9.86 -6.20
CA ALA A 63 2.40 -11.05 -5.52
C ALA A 63 2.20 -12.37 -6.29
N SER A 64 1.51 -12.37 -7.43
CA SER A 64 1.24 -13.60 -8.20
C SER A 64 1.43 -13.41 -9.71
N PRO A 65 1.98 -14.41 -10.43
CA PRO A 65 2.03 -14.39 -11.89
C PRO A 65 0.66 -14.23 -12.55
N GLU A 66 -0.38 -14.85 -11.97
CA GLU A 66 -1.77 -14.73 -12.42
C GLU A 66 -2.27 -13.28 -12.30
N GLY A 67 -1.90 -12.61 -11.21
CA GLY A 67 -2.18 -11.19 -10.99
C GLY A 67 -1.58 -10.31 -12.08
N TRP A 68 -0.32 -10.54 -12.46
CA TRP A 68 0.33 -9.76 -13.54
C TRP A 68 -0.39 -9.93 -14.88
N GLN A 69 -0.85 -11.16 -15.16
CA GLN A 69 -1.61 -11.45 -16.39
C GLN A 69 -3.00 -10.82 -16.36
N ALA A 70 -3.71 -10.92 -15.23
CA ALA A 70 -5.05 -10.36 -15.05
C ALA A 70 -5.03 -8.83 -15.13
N HIS A 71 -3.97 -8.19 -14.65
CA HIS A 71 -3.78 -6.75 -14.75
C HIS A 71 -3.34 -6.28 -16.15
N GLY A 72 -3.04 -7.19 -17.08
CA GLY A 72 -2.66 -6.85 -18.47
C GLY A 72 -1.34 -6.09 -18.63
N HIS A 73 -0.64 -5.85 -17.52
CA HIS A 73 0.49 -4.95 -17.41
C HIS A 73 1.55 -5.68 -16.59
N GLY A 74 2.56 -6.23 -17.26
CA GLY A 74 3.63 -7.01 -16.62
C GLY A 74 4.24 -6.30 -15.40
N PRO A 75 5.01 -7.02 -14.57
CA PRO A 75 5.36 -6.59 -13.21
C PRO A 75 5.90 -5.14 -13.13
N ALA A 76 6.73 -4.69 -14.07
CA ALA A 76 7.26 -3.32 -14.04
C ALA A 76 6.19 -2.21 -13.97
N VAL A 77 5.05 -2.39 -14.63
CA VAL A 77 3.97 -1.39 -14.65
C VAL A 77 3.17 -1.45 -13.34
N LEU A 78 2.82 -2.66 -12.88
CA LEU A 78 2.19 -2.86 -11.57
C LEU A 78 3.00 -2.25 -10.44
N ARG A 79 4.34 -2.39 -10.49
CA ARG A 79 5.24 -1.73 -9.55
C ARG A 79 5.10 -0.21 -9.61
N GLY A 80 5.05 0.38 -10.80
CA GLY A 80 4.87 1.81 -10.99
C GLY A 80 3.57 2.31 -10.35
N GLU A 81 2.45 1.68 -10.68
CA GLU A 81 1.13 2.02 -10.11
C GLU A 81 1.11 1.89 -8.57
N LEU A 82 1.74 0.83 -8.05
CA LEU A 82 1.83 0.60 -6.62
C LEU A 82 2.68 1.66 -5.92
N VAL A 83 3.84 2.03 -6.48
CA VAL A 83 4.71 3.10 -5.98
C VAL A 83 4.00 4.44 -5.97
N GLU A 84 3.22 4.76 -7.01
CA GLU A 84 2.42 5.98 -7.09
C GLU A 84 1.30 6.00 -6.05
N HIS A 85 0.61 4.87 -5.85
CA HIS A 85 -0.44 4.77 -4.82
C HIS A 85 0.14 4.93 -3.41
N ILE A 86 1.28 4.32 -3.12
CA ILE A 86 1.96 4.49 -1.82
C ILE A 86 2.40 5.95 -1.64
N ALA A 87 2.83 6.63 -2.71
CA ALA A 87 3.17 8.06 -2.65
C ALA A 87 1.97 8.90 -2.22
N ALA A 88 0.83 8.70 -2.88
CA ALA A 88 -0.40 9.43 -2.57
C ALA A 88 -0.89 9.17 -1.14
N ILE A 89 -0.78 7.92 -0.66
CA ILE A 89 -1.09 7.57 0.73
C ILE A 89 -0.15 8.32 1.68
N THR A 90 1.15 8.32 1.38
CA THR A 90 2.18 8.99 2.20
C THR A 90 1.91 10.49 2.30
N ASP A 91 1.68 11.16 1.17
CA ASP A 91 1.38 12.59 1.15
C ASP A 91 0.12 12.90 1.97
N GLU A 92 -0.90 12.05 1.88
CA GLU A 92 -2.16 12.24 2.60
C GLU A 92 -2.01 12.09 4.11
N VAL A 93 -1.32 11.04 4.58
CA VAL A 93 -1.12 10.81 6.02
C VAL A 93 -0.10 11.75 6.64
N CYS A 94 0.92 12.20 5.89
CA CYS A 94 1.89 13.19 6.36
C CYS A 94 1.32 14.61 6.36
N ALA A 95 0.42 14.94 5.43
CA ALA A 95 -0.28 16.24 5.45
C ALA A 95 -1.33 16.33 6.56
N ARG A 96 -1.73 15.19 7.15
CA ARG A 96 -2.80 15.09 8.15
C ARG A 96 -2.41 14.09 9.23
N PRO A 97 -1.64 14.50 10.26
CA PRO A 97 -1.41 13.63 11.41
C PRO A 97 -2.75 13.21 12.03
N ALA A 98 -2.85 11.97 12.48
CA ALA A 98 -4.08 11.42 13.06
C ALA A 98 -4.57 12.32 14.20
N LEU A 99 -5.86 12.65 14.19
CA LEU A 99 -6.49 13.37 15.29
C LEU A 99 -6.48 12.44 16.52
N ALA A 100 -5.78 12.87 17.56
CA ALA A 100 -5.67 12.17 18.84
C ALA A 100 -7.03 12.09 19.57
#